data_AF-A0A963JAK5-F1
#
_entry.id   AF-A0A963JAK5-F1
#
_cell.length_a   1.000
_cell.length_b   1.000
_cell.length_c   1.000
_cell.angle_alpha   90.00
_cell.angle_beta   90.00
_cell.angle_gamma   90.00
#
_symmetry.space_group_name_H-M   'P 1'
#
loop_
_entity.id
_entity.type
_entity.pdbx_description
1 polymer ?
#
loop_
_entity_poly.entity_id
_entity_poly.type
_entity_poly.pdbx_seq_one_letter_code
_entity_poly.pdbx_strand_id
1 'polypeptide(L)'
;MRATVFRRLALLLGAALVGLLLVWAVSLSRPWHALEFKTFDLWTSLAAPRSSTLPVVVLAIDEPTFQQLGKRWPFPRSLHARLLDRLREDGAAAVGFDVVFADPSAPEQDAAFAHSLAAAAAAGLPVVLAATREKVESASATLWTDVLPLPAFVAAGAEYGNAGVQPDDDFVVRRMPQSEGSFSAALARAATRHAVPASSADLIAYRGPRGTFDTRSYYQALEPGLLPEGFFRGKVVLIGRSALTASELQHSQADLFNSPFAALAGERLFPGVELQATLLDNRTSGDGLRFVSEAWSLALVLLALVALPPASLRWHPGAVALLAATWVAAVALLSWLLFVHAHLWLPPLSPMAAVLSMYIATALVAYAFARQRARATRAMFSQYVPAEVVSRLIAEPQLLRLGGESREVTLLFTDLAGFTTLSERLSAEQTVELLGLYFGAMAPLVHATGGTIDKYIGDALMAFWGAPLDDPQHAEHAVRAAVAMQRAMGALCDELERRGLPRIAMRIGVHSGRVVVGNVGSAERFSYTAIGDAVNLA
;
A
#
# COMPACT_ATOMS: atom_id res chain seq x y z
N MET A 1 -18.50 -19.50 -26.30
CA MET A 1 -17.24 -19.36 -25.50
C MET A 1 -16.64 -17.96 -25.52
N ARG A 2 -16.58 -17.24 -26.67
CA ARG A 2 -16.00 -15.88 -26.74
C ARG A 2 -16.78 -14.81 -25.94
N ALA A 3 -18.12 -14.85 -25.97
CA ALA A 3 -18.96 -13.89 -25.25
C ALA A 3 -18.80 -13.95 -23.71
N THR A 4 -18.58 -15.15 -23.15
CA THR A 4 -18.38 -15.34 -21.70
C THR A 4 -17.00 -14.88 -21.23
N VAL A 5 -15.97 -15.02 -22.06
CA VAL A 5 -14.62 -14.49 -21.78
C VAL A 5 -14.64 -12.96 -21.83
N PHE A 6 -15.28 -12.37 -22.84
CA PHE A 6 -15.39 -10.92 -22.98
C PHE A 6 -16.13 -10.28 -21.79
N ARG A 7 -17.26 -10.86 -21.37
CA ARG A 7 -18.01 -10.38 -20.19
C ARG A 7 -17.19 -10.45 -18.90
N ARG A 8 -16.36 -11.48 -18.72
CA ARG A 8 -15.46 -11.58 -17.56
C ARG A 8 -14.32 -10.58 -17.61
N LEU A 9 -13.72 -10.37 -18.77
CA LEU A 9 -12.69 -9.36 -18.95
C LEU A 9 -13.23 -7.96 -18.63
N ALA A 10 -14.43 -7.63 -19.13
CA ALA A 10 -15.09 -6.36 -18.84
C ALA A 10 -15.34 -6.17 -17.33
N LEU A 11 -15.75 -7.22 -16.62
CA LEU A 11 -15.93 -7.16 -15.15
C LEU A 11 -14.60 -6.97 -14.40
N LEU A 12 -13.54 -7.65 -14.83
CA LEU A 12 -12.20 -7.48 -14.23
C LEU A 12 -11.63 -6.09 -14.49
N LEU A 13 -11.78 -5.56 -15.71
CA LEU A 13 -11.40 -4.20 -16.06
C LEU A 13 -12.21 -3.18 -15.26
N GLY A 14 -13.53 -3.37 -15.15
CA GLY A 14 -14.38 -2.51 -14.33
C GLY A 14 -13.95 -2.49 -12.86
N ALA A 15 -13.66 -3.66 -12.27
CA ALA A 15 -13.16 -3.75 -10.90
C ALA A 15 -11.78 -3.09 -10.73
N ALA A 16 -10.87 -3.30 -11.68
CA ALA A 16 -9.57 -2.64 -11.70
C ALA A 16 -9.72 -1.11 -11.75
N LEU A 17 -10.58 -0.59 -12.62
CA LEU A 17 -10.86 0.85 -12.73
C LEU A 17 -11.46 1.42 -11.44
N VAL A 18 -12.38 0.71 -10.78
CA VAL A 18 -12.88 1.11 -9.45
C VAL A 18 -11.75 1.15 -8.43
N GLY A 19 -10.88 0.15 -8.41
CA GLY A 19 -9.70 0.14 -7.54
C GLY A 19 -8.74 1.31 -7.80
N LEU A 20 -8.54 1.68 -9.07
CA LEU A 20 -7.75 2.85 -9.45
C LEU A 20 -8.40 4.16 -9.03
N LEU A 21 -9.72 4.31 -9.21
CA LEU A 21 -10.47 5.48 -8.76
C LEU A 21 -10.39 5.66 -7.24
N LEU A 22 -10.41 4.58 -6.48
CA LEU A 22 -10.20 4.63 -5.03
C LEU A 22 -8.80 5.11 -4.66
N VAL A 23 -7.77 4.58 -5.32
CA VAL A 23 -6.38 5.02 -5.09
C VAL A 23 -6.22 6.50 -5.47
N TRP A 24 -6.79 6.92 -6.59
CA TRP A 24 -6.78 8.33 -7.01
C TRP A 24 -7.50 9.25 -6.02
N ALA A 25 -8.66 8.83 -5.49
CA ALA A 25 -9.37 9.60 -4.47
C ALA A 25 -8.53 9.72 -3.18
N VAL A 26 -7.86 8.64 -2.76
CA VAL A 26 -6.97 8.65 -1.59
C VAL A 26 -5.72 9.48 -1.86
N SER A 27 -5.19 9.51 -3.09
CA SER A 27 -3.99 10.28 -3.42
C SER A 27 -4.18 11.79 -3.30
N LEU A 28 -5.42 12.28 -3.32
CA LEU A 28 -5.75 13.69 -3.07
C LEU A 28 -5.69 14.08 -1.59
N SER A 29 -5.53 13.12 -0.68
CA SER A 29 -5.54 13.36 0.77
C SER A 29 -4.18 13.78 1.31
N ARG A 30 -4.15 14.56 2.40
CA ARG A 30 -2.89 14.94 3.08
C ARG A 30 -2.08 13.73 3.60
N PRO A 31 -2.69 12.68 4.19
CA PRO A 31 -1.93 11.52 4.65
C PRO A 31 -1.17 10.81 3.52
N TRP A 32 -1.71 10.83 2.30
CA TRP A 32 -1.03 10.26 1.14
C TRP A 32 0.27 10.99 0.81
N HIS A 33 0.20 12.31 0.71
CA HIS A 33 1.38 13.15 0.47
C HIS A 33 2.42 12.99 1.59
N ALA A 34 1.98 12.84 2.84
CA ALA A 34 2.88 12.56 3.96
C ALA A 34 3.61 11.21 3.79
N LEU A 35 2.93 10.15 3.35
CA LEU A 35 3.56 8.86 3.05
C LEU A 35 4.55 8.97 1.88
N GLU A 36 4.18 9.71 0.84
CA GLU A 36 5.06 9.94 -0.31
C GLU A 36 6.33 10.70 0.09
N PHE A 37 6.22 11.73 0.94
CA PHE A 37 7.38 12.40 1.53
C PHE A 37 8.25 11.48 2.39
N LYS A 38 7.66 10.53 3.13
CA LYS A 38 8.45 9.50 3.84
C LYS A 38 9.20 8.57 2.90
N THR A 39 8.65 8.27 1.72
CA THR A 39 9.41 7.52 0.70
C THR A 39 10.59 8.33 0.16
N PHE A 40 10.41 9.65 -0.04
CA PHE A 40 11.49 10.55 -0.42
C PHE A 40 12.59 10.61 0.65
N ASP A 41 12.20 10.74 1.92
CA ASP A 41 13.13 10.77 3.07
C ASP A 41 13.95 9.47 3.14
N LEU A 42 13.31 8.33 2.90
CA LEU A 42 13.98 7.04 2.87
C LEU A 42 14.99 6.96 1.71
N TRP A 43 14.61 7.40 0.50
CA TRP A 43 15.53 7.42 -0.64
C TRP A 43 16.71 8.35 -0.40
N THR A 44 16.44 9.53 0.13
CA THR A 44 17.47 10.49 0.54
C THR A 44 18.44 9.87 1.56
N SER A 45 17.90 9.21 2.58
CA SER A 45 18.70 8.59 3.65
C SER A 45 19.62 7.48 3.14
N LEU A 46 19.16 6.71 2.16
CA LEU A 46 19.92 5.61 1.57
C LEU A 46 20.91 6.08 0.49
N ALA A 47 20.56 7.13 -0.27
CA ALA A 47 21.31 7.57 -1.44
C ALA A 47 22.33 8.67 -1.17
N ALA A 48 22.21 9.39 -0.05
CA ALA A 48 23.06 10.55 0.21
C ALA A 48 24.56 10.18 0.17
N PRO A 49 25.40 10.94 -0.55
CA PRO A 49 26.82 10.61 -0.77
C PRO A 49 27.70 10.72 0.48
N ARG A 50 27.18 11.32 1.56
CA ARG A 50 27.88 11.61 2.83
C ARG A 50 29.16 12.43 2.66
N SER A 51 29.19 13.23 1.61
CA SER A 51 30.30 14.13 1.28
C SER A 51 29.80 15.22 0.35
N SER A 52 30.50 16.36 0.36
CA SER A 52 30.35 17.42 -0.64
C SER A 52 31.64 17.51 -1.44
N THR A 53 31.51 17.76 -2.75
CA THR A 53 32.64 17.99 -3.65
C THR A 53 33.14 19.44 -3.58
N LEU A 54 32.35 20.34 -2.97
CA LEU A 54 32.75 21.72 -2.78
C LEU A 54 33.58 21.90 -1.50
N PRO A 55 34.62 22.74 -1.52
CA PRO A 55 35.37 23.10 -0.34
C PRO A 55 34.58 24.09 0.52
N VAL A 56 33.48 23.63 1.14
CA VAL A 56 32.65 24.42 2.04
C VAL A 56 33.03 24.11 3.49
N VAL A 57 33.20 25.16 4.30
CA VAL A 57 33.36 25.06 5.75
C VAL A 57 32.23 25.80 6.42
N VAL A 58 31.65 25.16 7.43
CA VAL A 58 30.62 25.77 8.29
C VAL A 58 31.27 26.25 9.58
N LEU A 59 31.13 27.53 9.89
CA LEU A 59 31.42 28.10 11.20
C LEU A 59 30.13 28.17 12.01
N ALA A 60 29.93 27.17 12.85
CA ALA A 60 28.76 27.00 13.68
C ALA A 60 28.82 27.93 14.90
N ILE A 61 27.81 28.78 15.05
CA ILE A 61 27.53 29.50 16.30
C ILE A 61 26.78 28.52 17.20
N ASP A 62 27.57 27.82 18.01
CA ASP A 62 27.19 26.66 18.80
C ASP A 62 27.43 26.88 20.31
N GLU A 63 27.05 25.89 21.12
CA GLU A 63 27.20 25.95 22.57
C GLU A 63 28.66 26.17 23.02
N PRO A 64 29.67 25.46 22.46
CA PRO A 64 31.09 25.77 22.70
C PRO A 64 31.46 27.23 22.42
N THR A 65 30.92 27.83 21.35
CA THR A 65 31.16 29.25 21.04
C THR A 65 30.64 30.17 22.14
N PHE A 66 29.44 29.92 22.67
CA PHE A 66 28.90 30.72 23.76
C PHE A 66 29.71 30.57 25.05
N GLN A 67 30.12 29.34 25.37
CA GLN A 67 30.92 29.04 26.56
C GLN A 67 32.30 29.70 26.50
N GLN A 68 32.98 29.61 25.36
CA GLN A 68 34.33 30.14 25.20
C GLN A 68 34.34 31.68 25.14
N LEU A 69 33.44 32.28 24.37
CA LEU A 69 33.42 33.74 24.20
C LEU A 69 32.79 34.47 25.40
N GLY A 70 31.99 33.78 26.21
CA GLY A 70 31.27 34.37 27.35
C GLY A 70 30.32 35.50 26.95
N LYS A 71 29.81 35.48 25.70
CA LYS A 71 28.90 36.50 25.14
C LYS A 71 27.50 35.93 24.96
N ARG A 72 26.49 36.79 24.99
CA ARG A 72 25.10 36.45 24.66
C ARG A 72 24.81 36.80 23.21
N TRP A 73 23.82 36.13 22.62
CA TRP A 73 23.27 36.50 21.32
C TRP A 73 22.40 37.77 21.45
N PRO A 74 22.38 38.67 20.45
CA PRO A 74 23.25 38.74 19.28
C PRO A 74 24.69 39.13 19.63
N PHE A 75 25.66 38.56 18.92
CA PHE A 75 27.07 38.90 19.12
C PHE A 75 27.40 40.34 18.66
N PRO A 76 28.36 41.02 19.31
CA PRO A 76 28.85 42.33 18.87
C PRO A 76 29.38 42.27 17.44
N ARG A 77 29.04 43.27 16.62
CA ARG A 77 29.46 43.37 15.21
C ARG A 77 30.98 43.36 15.05
N SER A 78 31.72 43.90 16.02
CA SER A 78 33.19 43.81 16.06
C SER A 78 33.74 42.38 16.04
N LEU A 79 33.01 41.39 16.56
CA LEU A 79 33.41 39.97 16.45
C LEU A 79 33.23 39.46 15.02
N HIS A 80 32.17 39.86 14.32
CA HIS A 80 31.97 39.50 12.91
C HIS A 80 32.99 40.21 12.01
N ALA A 81 33.35 41.45 12.35
CA ALA A 81 34.43 42.21 11.70
C ALA A 81 35.78 41.48 11.80
N ARG A 82 36.20 41.15 13.03
CA ARG A 82 37.43 40.39 13.29
C ARG A 82 37.46 39.04 12.59
N LEU A 83 36.32 38.34 12.56
CA LEU A 83 36.21 37.08 11.84
C LEU A 83 36.42 37.31 10.34
N LEU A 84 35.71 38.28 9.75
CA LEU A 84 35.82 38.56 8.33
C LEU A 84 37.26 38.97 7.93
N ASP A 85 37.93 39.77 8.76
CA ASP A 85 39.34 40.12 8.55
C ASP A 85 40.24 38.87 8.54
N ARG A 86 40.06 37.97 9.51
CA ARG A 86 40.80 36.70 9.55
C ARG A 86 40.55 35.84 8.30
N LEU A 87 39.29 35.72 7.86
CA LEU A 87 38.91 34.95 6.67
C LEU A 87 39.50 35.56 5.38
N ARG A 88 39.52 36.89 5.30
CA ARG A 88 40.17 37.64 4.21
C ARG A 88 41.67 37.41 4.18
N GLU A 89 42.34 37.49 5.32
CA GLU A 89 43.79 37.25 5.45
C GLU A 89 44.18 35.80 5.10
N ASP A 90 43.33 34.82 5.41
CA ASP A 90 43.55 33.42 5.06
C ASP A 90 43.29 33.10 3.57
N GLY A 91 42.63 34.01 2.85
CA GLY A 91 42.29 33.84 1.44
C GLY A 91 41.06 32.95 1.20
N ALA A 92 40.00 33.12 1.98
CA ALA A 92 38.69 32.51 1.70
C ALA A 92 38.20 32.83 0.28
N ALA A 93 37.43 31.92 -0.33
CA ALA A 93 36.88 32.12 -1.67
C ALA A 93 35.62 33.01 -1.66
N ALA A 94 34.75 32.81 -0.68
CA ALA A 94 33.54 33.60 -0.42
C ALA A 94 33.11 33.41 1.03
N VAL A 95 32.39 34.39 1.58
CA VAL A 95 31.87 34.35 2.95
C VAL A 95 30.36 34.58 2.94
N GLY A 96 29.60 33.67 3.53
CA GLY A 96 28.16 33.80 3.71
C GLY A 96 27.80 33.91 5.18
N PHE A 97 27.15 34.98 5.60
CA PHE A 97 26.55 35.10 6.93
C PHE A 97 25.08 34.72 6.86
N ASP A 98 24.75 33.53 7.35
CA ASP A 98 23.39 33.07 7.64
C ASP A 98 22.89 33.67 8.97
N VAL A 99 22.96 35.00 9.02
CA VAL A 99 22.55 35.85 10.14
C VAL A 99 21.98 37.13 9.56
N VAL A 100 20.75 37.46 9.95
CA VAL A 100 20.07 38.67 9.45
C VAL A 100 20.55 39.89 10.23
N PHE A 101 21.10 40.86 9.52
CA PHE A 101 21.66 42.09 10.09
C PHE A 101 20.79 43.31 9.76
N ALA A 102 19.51 43.26 10.14
CA ALA A 102 18.53 44.28 9.79
C ALA A 102 18.43 45.43 10.81
N ASP A 103 18.64 45.14 12.10
CA ASP A 103 18.52 46.15 13.15
C ASP A 103 19.88 46.85 13.43
N PRO A 104 19.87 48.19 13.58
CA PRO A 104 21.04 48.96 14.03
C PRO A 104 21.54 48.50 15.39
N SER A 105 22.87 48.44 15.54
CA SER A 105 23.55 48.23 16.81
C SER A 105 24.16 49.55 17.31
N ALA A 106 25.14 49.48 18.23
CA ALA A 106 25.93 50.65 18.59
C ALA A 106 26.67 51.17 17.33
N PRO A 107 26.69 52.50 17.05
CA PRO A 107 27.27 53.04 15.82
C PRO A 107 28.72 52.61 15.57
N GLU A 108 29.54 52.51 16.62
CA GLU A 108 30.93 52.04 16.54
C GLU A 108 31.03 50.56 16.11
N GLN A 109 30.06 49.73 16.52
CA GLN A 109 30.00 48.31 16.20
C GLN A 109 29.61 48.12 14.73
N ASP A 110 28.56 48.81 14.27
CA ASP A 110 28.16 48.76 12.86
C ASP A 110 29.24 49.36 11.95
N ALA A 111 29.88 50.46 12.36
CA ALA A 111 31.00 51.03 11.62
C ALA A 111 32.20 50.07 11.49
N ALA A 112 32.54 49.34 12.56
CA ALA A 112 33.63 48.35 12.52
C ALA A 112 33.36 47.23 11.52
N PHE A 113 32.13 46.71 11.49
CA PHE A 113 31.76 45.66 10.53
C PHE A 113 31.64 46.18 9.11
N ALA A 114 31.06 47.37 8.90
CA ALA A 114 31.03 48.03 7.59
C ALA A 114 32.44 48.28 7.04
N HIS A 115 33.40 48.70 7.89
CA HIS A 115 34.79 48.87 7.48
C HIS A 115 35.43 47.56 7.01
N SER A 116 35.19 46.46 7.73
CA SER A 116 35.72 45.14 7.37
C SER A 116 35.07 44.60 6.09
N LEU A 117 33.78 44.85 5.87
CA LEU A 117 33.07 44.53 4.63
C LEU A 117 33.67 45.29 3.43
N ALA A 118 33.92 46.60 3.58
CA ALA A 118 34.55 47.40 2.56
C ALA A 118 35.98 46.92 2.24
N ALA A 119 36.75 46.53 3.26
CA ALA A 119 38.08 45.95 3.08
C ALA A 119 38.02 44.58 2.36
N ALA A 120 37.03 43.75 2.66
CA ALA A 120 36.79 42.48 1.97
C ALA A 120 36.42 42.69 0.49
N ALA A 121 35.49 43.61 0.21
CA ALA A 121 35.10 43.96 -1.15
C ALA A 121 36.29 44.51 -1.95
N ALA A 122 37.11 45.39 -1.36
CA ALA A 122 38.32 45.93 -1.98
C ALA A 122 39.37 44.84 -2.27
N ALA A 123 39.46 43.81 -1.42
CA ALA A 123 40.32 42.65 -1.61
C ALA A 123 39.74 41.60 -2.59
N GLY A 124 38.53 41.82 -3.11
CA GLY A 124 37.85 40.89 -4.00
C GLY A 124 37.32 39.61 -3.32
N LEU A 125 37.12 39.66 -1.99
CA LEU A 125 36.43 38.63 -1.22
C LEU A 125 34.93 38.95 -1.19
N PRO A 126 34.09 38.20 -1.91
CA PRO A 126 32.65 38.45 -1.90
C PRO A 126 32.05 38.00 -0.57
N VAL A 127 31.20 38.86 -0.01
CA VAL A 127 30.48 38.62 1.24
C VAL A 127 28.98 38.70 0.97
N VAL A 128 28.24 37.66 1.35
CA VAL A 128 26.79 37.57 1.21
C VAL A 128 26.15 37.54 2.59
N LEU A 129 25.18 38.41 2.83
CA LEU A 129 24.41 38.50 4.07
C LEU A 129 23.01 37.89 3.88
N ALA A 130 22.51 37.19 4.89
CA ALA A 130 21.15 36.70 4.90
C ALA A 130 20.14 37.85 5.00
N ALA A 131 19.15 37.80 4.12
CA ALA A 131 17.88 38.48 4.25
C ALA A 131 16.80 37.44 4.56
N THR A 132 15.66 37.86 5.08
CA THR A 132 14.51 36.98 5.27
C THR A 132 13.21 37.67 4.87
N ARG A 133 12.14 36.91 4.74
CA ARG A 133 10.80 37.45 4.50
C ARG A 133 9.91 37.03 5.66
N GLU A 134 9.51 38.00 6.47
CA GLU A 134 8.68 37.76 7.64
C GLU A 134 7.21 38.06 7.36
N LYS A 135 6.34 37.26 7.97
CA LYS A 135 4.90 37.45 7.93
C LYS A 135 4.50 38.34 9.10
N VAL A 136 4.21 39.61 8.81
CA VAL A 136 3.73 40.55 9.81
C VAL A 136 2.19 40.48 9.82
N GLU A 137 1.64 39.90 10.88
CA GLU A 137 0.20 39.93 11.13
C GLU A 137 -0.16 41.22 11.87
N SER A 138 -0.78 42.15 11.14
CA SER A 138 -1.39 43.34 11.73
C SER A 138 -2.88 43.10 11.98
N ALA A 139 -3.50 43.89 12.85
CA ALA A 139 -4.93 43.79 13.18
C ALA A 139 -5.87 43.90 11.97
N SER A 140 -5.39 44.38 10.81
CA SER A 140 -6.20 44.59 9.61
C SER A 140 -5.71 43.81 8.38
N ALA A 141 -4.46 43.32 8.37
CA ALA A 141 -3.90 42.60 7.23
C ALA A 141 -2.69 41.74 7.61
N THR A 142 -2.54 40.63 6.90
CA THR A 142 -1.29 39.87 6.85
C THR A 142 -0.44 40.41 5.70
N LEU A 143 0.72 40.98 6.02
CA LEU A 143 1.69 41.47 5.03
C LEU A 143 2.98 40.65 5.12
N TRP A 144 3.54 40.32 3.96
CA TRP A 144 4.89 39.79 3.88
C TRP A 144 5.86 40.96 3.72
N THR A 145 6.82 41.08 4.63
CA THR A 145 7.82 42.15 4.62
C THR A 145 9.21 41.54 4.46
N ASP A 146 9.96 42.07 3.50
CA ASP A 146 11.36 41.70 3.31
C ASP A 146 12.21 42.40 4.38
N VAL A 147 12.90 41.61 5.18
CA VAL A 147 13.83 42.04 6.23
C VAL A 147 15.23 41.98 5.62
N LEU A 148 15.73 43.14 5.21
CA LEU A 148 17.01 43.30 4.51
C LEU A 148 18.14 43.67 5.49
N PRO A 149 19.41 43.36 5.16
CA PRO A 149 20.55 43.88 5.90
C PRO A 149 20.60 45.41 5.90
N LEU A 150 21.25 45.98 6.92
CA LEU A 150 21.42 47.44 7.04
C LEU A 150 21.99 48.04 5.74
N PRO A 151 21.43 49.17 5.27
CA PRO A 151 21.92 49.83 4.05
C PRO A 151 23.40 50.17 4.08
N ALA A 152 23.95 50.46 5.26
CA ALA A 152 25.38 50.71 5.46
C ALA A 152 26.27 49.51 5.08
N PHE A 153 25.80 48.28 5.30
CA PHE A 153 26.54 47.06 4.95
C PHE A 153 26.49 46.77 3.46
N VAL A 154 25.34 46.99 2.83
CA VAL A 154 25.18 46.89 1.38
C VAL A 154 26.04 47.95 0.67
N ALA A 155 26.04 49.19 1.17
CA ALA A 155 26.87 50.27 0.65
C ALA A 155 28.38 50.00 0.84
N ALA A 156 28.76 49.21 1.86
CA ALA A 156 30.13 48.75 2.07
C ALA A 156 30.54 47.59 1.15
N GLY A 157 29.68 47.16 0.22
CA GLY A 157 29.99 46.14 -0.78
C GLY A 157 29.52 44.72 -0.43
N ALA A 158 28.70 44.57 0.61
CA ALA A 158 28.06 43.28 0.90
C ALA A 158 26.91 43.01 -0.07
N GLU A 159 26.89 41.81 -0.65
CA GLU A 159 25.70 41.28 -1.32
C GLU A 159 24.74 40.69 -0.29
N TYR A 160 23.50 40.43 -0.69
CA TYR A 160 22.53 39.76 0.17
C TYR A 160 21.62 38.83 -0.61
N GLY A 161 21.03 37.87 0.09
CA GLY A 161 20.03 36.98 -0.48
C GLY A 161 19.11 36.41 0.59
N ASN A 162 17.89 36.03 0.19
CA ASN A 162 16.89 35.49 1.09
C ASN A 162 17.27 34.07 1.55
N ALA A 163 17.57 33.91 2.83
CA ALA A 163 17.91 32.63 3.46
C ALA A 163 16.66 31.82 3.85
N GLY A 164 15.46 32.39 3.71
CA GLY A 164 14.20 31.73 3.99
C GLY A 164 14.01 30.46 3.17
N VAL A 165 13.65 29.39 3.87
CA VAL A 165 13.27 28.10 3.30
C VAL A 165 11.82 27.79 3.66
N GLN A 166 11.16 26.99 2.83
CA GLN A 166 9.78 26.57 3.05
C GLN A 166 9.77 25.09 3.49
N PRO A 167 9.54 24.80 4.78
CA PRO A 167 9.31 23.43 5.21
C PRO A 167 7.97 22.90 4.69
N ASP A 168 7.89 21.58 4.47
CA ASP A 168 6.62 20.89 4.24
C ASP A 168 5.84 20.75 5.58
N ASP A 169 4.62 20.20 5.53
CA ASP A 169 3.73 20.02 6.69
C ASP A 169 4.37 19.27 7.88
N ASP A 170 5.42 18.47 7.64
CA ASP A 170 6.16 17.72 8.66
C ASP A 170 7.47 18.41 9.11
N PHE A 171 7.62 19.70 8.81
CA PHE A 171 8.77 20.54 9.17
C PHE A 171 10.13 20.13 8.56
N VAL A 172 10.13 19.20 7.61
CA VAL A 172 11.32 18.87 6.80
C VAL A 172 11.35 19.78 5.57
N VAL A 173 12.52 20.28 5.21
CA VAL A 173 12.70 21.13 4.03
C VAL A 173 13.13 20.29 2.84
N ARG A 174 12.22 19.95 1.92
CA ARG A 174 12.59 19.14 0.74
C ARG A 174 12.73 19.93 -0.54
N ARG A 175 12.19 21.15 -0.58
CA ARG A 175 12.06 21.94 -1.81
C ARG A 175 13.21 22.92 -1.96
N MET A 176 13.73 23.01 -3.18
CA MET A 176 14.72 24.02 -3.54
C MET A 176 14.03 25.40 -3.61
N PRO A 177 14.61 26.45 -2.99
CA PRO A 177 14.16 27.81 -3.23
C PRO A 177 14.30 28.14 -4.72
N GLN A 178 13.23 28.61 -5.36
CA GLN A 178 13.21 28.89 -6.80
C GLN A 178 13.73 30.29 -7.15
N SER A 179 13.80 31.20 -6.18
CA SER A 179 14.24 32.58 -6.39
C SER A 179 15.74 32.66 -6.70
N GLU A 180 16.10 33.46 -7.72
CA GLU A 180 17.49 33.86 -7.99
C GLU A 180 18.06 34.79 -6.90
N GLY A 181 17.19 35.44 -6.13
CA GLY A 181 17.54 36.26 -4.97
C GLY A 181 17.70 35.48 -3.67
N SER A 182 17.76 34.15 -3.70
CA SER A 182 18.02 33.34 -2.50
C SER A 182 19.47 33.45 -2.04
N PHE A 183 19.70 33.26 -0.75
CA PHE A 183 21.02 33.35 -0.12
C PHE A 183 22.03 32.38 -0.73
N SER A 184 21.65 31.11 -0.88
CA SER A 184 22.48 30.09 -1.53
C SER A 184 22.78 30.41 -2.99
N ALA A 185 21.87 31.07 -3.72
CA ALA A 185 22.09 31.51 -5.10
C ALA A 185 23.09 32.67 -5.17
N ALA A 186 22.93 33.68 -4.31
CA ALA A 186 23.86 34.80 -4.21
C ALA A 186 25.26 34.31 -3.83
N LEU A 187 25.35 33.41 -2.86
CA LEU A 187 26.63 32.82 -2.44
C LEU A 187 27.26 31.94 -3.53
N ALA A 188 26.47 31.19 -4.29
CA ALA A 188 26.98 30.41 -5.43
C ALA A 188 27.56 31.31 -6.53
N ARG A 189 26.89 32.42 -6.86
CA ARG A 189 27.42 33.42 -7.82
C ARG A 189 28.71 34.06 -7.31
N ALA A 190 28.72 34.46 -6.04
CA ALA A 190 29.89 35.01 -5.37
C ALA A 190 31.09 34.04 -5.41
N ALA A 191 30.86 32.78 -5.03
CA ALA A 191 31.91 31.77 -4.95
C ALA A 191 32.46 31.34 -6.32
N THR A 192 31.61 31.20 -7.33
CA THR A 192 32.02 30.72 -8.66
C THR A 192 32.47 31.85 -9.59
N ARG A 193 32.18 33.12 -9.26
CA ARG A 193 32.38 34.30 -10.12
C ARG A 193 31.73 34.19 -11.51
N HIS A 194 30.77 33.28 -11.67
CA HIS A 194 30.01 33.06 -12.90
C HIS A 194 28.51 33.20 -12.63
N ALA A 195 27.74 33.47 -13.68
CA ALA A 195 26.29 33.45 -13.59
C ALA A 195 25.83 32.00 -13.32
N VAL A 196 25.35 31.75 -12.11
CA VAL A 196 24.70 30.49 -11.74
C VAL A 196 23.32 30.49 -12.38
N PRO A 197 23.00 29.54 -13.28
CA PRO A 197 21.67 29.46 -13.88
C PRO A 197 20.58 29.36 -12.81
N ALA A 198 19.39 29.89 -13.10
CA ALA A 198 18.22 29.62 -12.27
C ALA A 198 18.12 28.11 -12.02
N SER A 199 18.03 27.72 -10.74
CA SER A 199 17.95 26.31 -10.37
C SER A 199 16.68 25.73 -10.92
N SER A 200 16.84 24.96 -11.97
CA SER A 200 15.79 24.11 -12.53
C SER A 200 15.49 22.87 -11.68
N ALA A 201 16.13 22.71 -10.52
CA ALA A 201 15.84 21.65 -9.57
C ALA A 201 14.65 22.05 -8.68
N ASP A 202 13.77 21.09 -8.44
CA ASP A 202 12.57 21.26 -7.62
C ASP A 202 12.83 20.88 -6.15
N LEU A 203 13.71 19.90 -5.94
CA LEU A 203 13.95 19.22 -4.67
C LEU A 203 15.43 19.22 -4.29
N ILE A 204 15.70 19.22 -2.99
CA ILE A 204 17.04 19.24 -2.42
C ILE A 204 17.65 17.84 -2.55
N ALA A 205 18.84 17.77 -3.14
CA ALA A 205 19.68 16.58 -3.13
C ALA A 205 20.60 16.64 -1.90
N TYR A 206 20.13 16.17 -0.74
CA TYR A 206 20.89 16.22 0.51
C TYR A 206 22.22 15.46 0.41
N ARG A 207 23.28 16.07 0.96
CA ARG A 207 24.62 15.46 0.98
C ARG A 207 24.79 14.42 2.07
N GLY A 208 24.06 14.52 3.16
CA GLY A 208 24.10 13.55 4.25
C GLY A 208 23.49 14.10 5.53
N PRO A 209 23.55 13.32 6.63
CA PRO A 209 23.11 13.77 7.95
C PRO A 209 23.97 14.93 8.46
N ARG A 210 23.56 15.53 9.58
CA ARG A 210 24.32 16.59 10.26
C ARG A 210 25.80 16.21 10.42
N GLY A 211 26.69 17.17 10.18
CA GLY A 211 28.14 16.98 10.22
C GLY A 211 28.74 16.40 8.93
N THR A 212 27.97 16.43 7.83
CA THR A 212 28.51 16.06 6.50
C THR A 212 29.50 17.10 5.97
N PHE A 213 29.29 18.38 6.29
CA PHE A 213 30.23 19.46 5.97
C PHE A 213 31.29 19.60 7.08
N ASP A 214 32.48 20.11 6.75
CA ASP A 214 33.53 20.39 7.75
C ASP A 214 33.06 21.57 8.62
N THR A 215 32.50 21.23 9.77
CA THR A 215 31.93 22.19 10.72
C THR A 215 32.93 22.47 11.84
N ARG A 216 33.23 23.75 12.05
CA ARG A 216 34.05 24.26 13.17
C ARG A 216 33.21 25.21 14.00
N SER A 217 33.47 25.28 15.29
CA SER A 217 32.81 26.26 16.14
C SER A 217 33.31 27.67 15.79
N TYR A 218 32.42 28.65 15.79
CA TYR A 218 32.71 30.04 15.40
C TYR A 218 33.91 30.64 16.15
N TYR A 219 34.05 30.33 17.45
CA TYR A 219 35.19 30.83 18.25
C TYR A 219 36.56 30.31 17.75
N GLN A 220 36.62 29.12 17.16
CA GLN A 220 37.86 28.51 16.68
C GLN A 220 38.47 29.30 15.52
N ALA A 221 37.64 30.02 14.76
CA ALA A 221 38.09 30.91 13.71
C ALA A 221 38.59 32.26 14.23
N LEU A 222 38.22 32.66 15.46
CA LEU A 222 38.63 33.92 16.08
C LEU A 222 39.90 33.80 16.92
N GLU A 223 40.13 32.64 17.53
CA GLU A 223 41.29 32.39 18.38
C GLU A 223 42.47 31.85 17.57
N PRO A 224 43.65 32.51 17.63
CA PRO A 224 44.82 32.05 16.91
C PRO A 224 45.30 30.69 17.43
N GLY A 225 45.75 29.82 16.53
CA GLY A 225 46.35 28.52 16.86
C GLY A 225 45.37 27.35 17.03
N LEU A 226 44.05 27.58 16.99
CA LEU A 226 43.06 26.50 17.07
C LEU A 226 42.77 25.82 15.72
N LEU A 227 43.01 26.52 14.61
CA LEU A 227 42.90 26.00 13.25
C LEU A 227 44.26 26.11 12.55
N PRO A 228 44.60 25.19 11.63
CA PRO A 228 45.81 25.29 10.82
C PRO A 228 45.93 26.61 10.07
N GLU A 229 47.15 27.05 9.77
CA GLU A 229 47.38 28.20 8.88
C GLU A 229 46.84 27.94 7.47
N GLY A 230 46.17 28.92 6.87
CA GLY A 230 45.56 28.75 5.54
C GLY A 230 44.35 27.83 5.51
N PHE A 231 43.76 27.47 6.66
CA PHE A 231 42.64 26.54 6.75
C PHE A 231 41.43 26.93 5.88
N PHE A 232 41.15 28.22 5.72
CA PHE A 232 40.05 28.75 4.91
C PHE A 232 40.44 29.06 3.47
N ARG A 233 41.71 28.90 3.09
CA ARG A 233 42.21 29.25 1.77
C ARG A 233 41.44 28.54 0.66
N GLY A 234 40.84 29.31 -0.25
CA GLY A 234 40.06 28.79 -1.38
C GLY A 234 38.75 28.10 -1.00
N LYS A 235 38.32 28.18 0.28
CA LYS A 235 37.09 27.58 0.77
C LYS A 235 35.95 28.61 0.82
N VAL A 236 34.72 28.16 0.62
CA VAL A 236 33.53 28.97 0.89
C VAL A 236 33.17 28.79 2.37
N VAL A 237 33.06 29.89 3.10
CA VAL A 237 32.82 29.87 4.54
C VAL A 237 31.40 30.31 4.84
N LEU A 238 30.62 29.43 5.44
CA LEU A 238 29.24 29.69 5.87
C LEU A 238 29.20 29.86 7.38
N ILE A 239 28.67 30.98 7.85
CA ILE A 239 28.56 31.31 9.26
C ILE A 239 27.09 31.35 9.65
N GLY A 240 26.68 30.54 10.62
CA GLY A 240 25.28 30.49 11.01
C GLY A 240 25.05 29.77 12.33
N ARG A 241 23.80 29.78 12.78
CA ARG A 241 23.42 29.26 14.10
C ARG A 241 23.31 27.73 14.07
N SER A 242 23.82 27.07 15.10
CA SER A 242 23.74 25.59 15.22
C SER A 242 23.38 25.08 16.64
N ALA A 243 23.20 25.95 17.63
CA ALA A 243 22.81 25.55 18.99
C ALA A 243 21.36 25.91 19.35
N LEU A 244 20.79 25.10 20.25
CA LEU A 244 19.55 25.36 20.99
C LEU A 244 19.90 26.00 22.32
N THR A 245 19.62 27.29 22.53
CA THR A 245 19.70 27.83 23.90
C THR A 245 18.35 27.71 24.60
N ALA A 246 18.34 27.48 25.92
CA ALA A 246 17.11 27.30 26.71
C ALA A 246 16.14 28.50 26.63
N SER A 247 16.64 29.70 26.34
CA SER A 247 15.86 30.92 26.11
C SER A 247 15.04 30.93 24.81
N GLU A 248 15.30 30.00 23.88
CA GLU A 248 14.72 30.02 22.53
C GLU A 248 13.50 29.12 22.36
N LEU A 249 13.29 28.19 23.30
CA LEU A 249 12.02 27.48 23.43
C LEU A 249 10.86 28.42 23.79
N GLN A 250 11.15 29.65 24.25
CA GLN A 250 10.13 30.66 24.56
C GLN A 250 9.78 31.61 23.41
N HIS A 251 10.61 31.74 22.36
CA HIS A 251 10.44 32.76 21.31
C HIS A 251 10.40 32.22 19.86
N SER A 252 10.29 30.91 19.64
CA SER A 252 10.04 30.31 18.31
C SER A 252 11.01 30.72 17.18
N GLN A 253 12.29 30.96 17.49
CA GLN A 253 13.33 31.38 16.52
C GLN A 253 14.56 30.45 16.49
N ALA A 254 14.36 29.13 16.60
CA ALA A 254 15.44 28.17 16.38
C ALA A 254 15.59 27.91 14.87
N ASP A 255 16.76 28.19 14.30
CA ASP A 255 17.11 27.90 12.90
C ASP A 255 17.49 26.41 12.73
N LEU A 256 16.55 25.53 13.08
CA LEU A 256 16.70 24.07 13.07
C LEU A 256 15.45 23.45 12.44
N PHE A 257 15.67 22.53 11.51
CA PHE A 257 14.61 21.87 10.74
C PHE A 257 14.55 20.38 11.04
N ASN A 258 13.43 19.73 10.73
CA ASN A 258 13.40 18.27 10.80
C ASN A 258 14.28 17.68 9.69
N SER A 259 15.05 16.66 10.07
CA SER A 259 15.98 15.96 9.17
C SER A 259 15.27 14.88 8.35
N PRO A 260 15.50 14.79 7.03
CA PRO A 260 15.02 13.65 6.24
C PRO A 260 15.72 12.33 6.64
N PHE A 261 16.85 12.41 7.34
CA PHE A 261 17.63 11.26 7.82
C PHE A 261 17.07 10.60 9.08
N ALA A 262 16.01 11.18 9.68
CA ALA A 262 15.40 10.65 10.90
C ALA A 262 14.82 9.23 10.73
N ALA A 263 14.48 8.82 9.49
CA ALA A 263 13.88 7.52 9.19
C ALA A 263 14.79 6.31 9.47
N LEU A 264 16.11 6.46 9.36
CA LEU A 264 17.10 5.38 9.50
C LEU A 264 18.08 5.62 10.67
N ALA A 265 17.61 6.21 11.77
CA ALA A 265 18.35 6.53 12.99
C ALA A 265 19.28 7.77 12.92
N GLY A 266 19.05 8.70 11.98
CA GLY A 266 19.71 10.01 11.98
C GLY A 266 19.16 10.96 13.06
N GLU A 267 19.94 11.98 13.43
CA GLU A 267 19.47 13.07 14.30
C GLU A 267 18.20 13.71 13.72
N ARG A 268 17.24 14.02 14.59
CA ARG A 268 15.94 14.59 14.18
C ARG A 268 16.05 16.03 13.70
N LEU A 269 17.05 16.78 14.18
CA LEU A 269 17.23 18.20 13.89
C LEU A 269 18.40 18.42 12.94
N PHE A 270 18.21 19.32 11.99
CA PHE A 270 19.18 19.67 10.96
C PHE A 270 19.43 21.19 11.00
N PRO A 271 20.68 21.66 11.25
CA PRO A 271 21.00 23.09 11.32
C PRO A 271 20.70 23.82 10.00
N GLY A 272 20.11 25.02 10.09
CA GLY A 272 19.82 25.86 8.92
C GLY A 272 21.07 26.19 8.11
N VAL A 273 22.20 26.45 8.77
CA VAL A 273 23.47 26.72 8.09
C VAL A 273 24.00 25.52 7.26
N GLU A 274 23.79 24.28 7.72
CA GLU A 274 24.14 23.08 6.95
C GLU A 274 23.14 22.85 5.79
N LEU A 275 21.90 23.29 5.95
CA LEU A 275 20.91 23.31 4.87
C LEU A 275 21.33 24.30 3.80
N GLN A 276 21.75 25.52 4.17
CA GLN A 276 22.32 26.49 3.22
C GLN A 276 23.56 25.96 2.51
N ALA A 277 24.43 25.21 3.21
CA ALA A 277 25.58 24.54 2.60
C ALA A 277 25.15 23.50 1.54
N THR A 278 24.12 22.69 1.85
CA THR A 278 23.53 21.74 0.90
C THR A 278 22.93 22.46 -0.32
N LEU A 279 22.19 23.53 -0.09
CA LEU A 279 21.59 24.34 -1.15
C LEU A 279 22.66 24.98 -2.05
N LEU A 280 23.72 25.55 -1.45
CA LEU A 280 24.88 26.09 -2.17
C LEU A 280 25.51 25.04 -3.07
N ASP A 281 25.69 23.82 -2.55
CA ASP A 281 26.24 22.71 -3.31
C ASP A 281 25.35 22.31 -4.48
N ASN A 282 24.05 22.08 -4.25
CA ASN A 282 23.10 21.78 -5.33
C ASN A 282 23.05 22.88 -6.40
N ARG A 283 23.18 24.15 -6.02
CA ARG A 283 23.23 25.29 -6.96
C ARG A 283 24.50 25.32 -7.79
N THR A 284 25.64 25.05 -7.17
CA THR A 284 26.94 25.13 -7.83
C THR A 284 27.20 23.91 -8.71
N SER A 285 26.85 22.72 -8.21
CA SER A 285 27.01 21.44 -8.89
C SER A 285 25.91 21.18 -9.93
N GLY A 286 24.76 21.85 -9.81
CA GLY A 286 23.63 21.73 -10.73
C GLY A 286 22.87 20.39 -10.62
N ASP A 287 23.07 19.66 -9.52
CA ASP A 287 22.64 18.27 -9.33
C ASP A 287 21.48 18.12 -8.32
N GLY A 288 20.73 19.20 -8.11
CA GLY A 288 19.47 19.14 -7.39
C GLY A 288 18.46 18.21 -8.07
N LEU A 289 17.51 17.68 -7.30
CA LEU A 289 16.53 16.72 -7.77
C LEU A 289 15.38 17.40 -8.52
N ARG A 290 14.88 16.75 -9.57
CA ARG A 290 13.72 17.21 -10.35
C ARG A 290 12.59 16.21 -10.31
N PHE A 291 11.35 16.69 -10.34
CA PHE A 291 10.21 15.79 -10.55
C PHE A 291 10.22 15.27 -11.98
N VAL A 292 9.94 13.97 -12.14
CA VAL A 292 9.54 13.46 -13.45
C VAL A 292 8.13 13.93 -13.78
N SER A 293 7.82 14.04 -15.06
CA SER A 293 6.44 14.31 -15.49
C SER A 293 5.50 13.22 -14.98
N GLU A 294 4.32 13.63 -14.49
CA GLU A 294 3.26 12.73 -14.01
C GLU A 294 2.83 11.68 -15.05
N ALA A 295 3.10 11.94 -16.34
CA ALA A 295 2.88 11.00 -17.44
C ALA A 295 3.63 9.67 -17.25
N TRP A 296 4.77 9.64 -16.56
CA TRP A 296 5.51 8.42 -16.28
C TRP A 296 4.75 7.50 -15.33
N SER A 297 4.26 8.06 -14.22
CA SER A 297 3.41 7.32 -13.26
C SER A 297 2.14 6.82 -13.93
N LEU A 298 1.50 7.67 -14.75
CA LEU A 298 0.31 7.26 -15.51
C LEU A 298 0.63 6.13 -16.50
N ALA A 299 1.74 6.21 -17.24
CA ALA A 299 2.15 5.18 -18.17
C ALA A 299 2.39 3.82 -17.48
N LEU A 300 3.03 3.83 -16.30
CA LEU A 300 3.22 2.61 -15.49
C LEU A 300 1.89 2.02 -15.03
N VAL A 301 0.93 2.84 -14.61
CA VAL A 301 -0.41 2.39 -14.22
C VAL A 301 -1.18 1.82 -15.42
N LEU A 302 -1.13 2.49 -16.57
CA LEU A 302 -1.80 2.04 -17.80
C LEU A 302 -1.19 0.73 -18.32
N LEU A 303 0.13 0.59 -18.29
CA LEU A 303 0.82 -0.64 -18.68
C LEU A 303 0.40 -1.80 -17.76
N ALA A 304 0.27 -1.55 -16.45
CA ALA A 304 -0.24 -2.55 -15.51
C ALA A 304 -1.71 -2.90 -15.79
N LEU A 305 -2.54 -1.90 -16.14
CA LEU A 305 -3.96 -2.08 -16.47
C LEU A 305 -4.18 -2.94 -17.72
N VAL A 306 -3.26 -2.88 -18.68
CA VAL A 306 -3.26 -3.76 -19.86
C VAL A 306 -2.75 -5.16 -19.52
N ALA A 307 -1.84 -5.31 -18.57
CA ALA A 307 -1.21 -6.59 -18.23
C ALA A 307 -2.03 -7.45 -17.23
N LEU A 308 -2.44 -6.88 -16.10
CA LEU A 308 -2.96 -7.65 -14.96
C LEU A 308 -4.36 -8.26 -15.20
N PRO A 309 -5.39 -7.51 -15.63
CA PRO A 309 -6.74 -8.07 -15.82
C PRO A 309 -6.81 -9.21 -16.86
N PRO A 310 -6.12 -9.15 -18.01
CA PRO A 310 -6.04 -10.28 -18.94
C PRO A 310 -5.28 -11.48 -18.36
N ALA A 311 -4.20 -11.25 -17.61
CA ALA A 311 -3.46 -12.32 -16.95
C ALA A 311 -4.35 -13.06 -15.93
N SER A 312 -5.18 -12.33 -15.17
CA SER A 312 -6.16 -12.89 -14.22
C SER A 312 -7.22 -13.79 -14.84
N LEU A 313 -7.40 -13.78 -16.17
CA LEU A 313 -8.28 -14.73 -16.85
C LEU A 313 -7.61 -16.05 -17.20
N ARG A 314 -6.29 -16.06 -17.38
CA ARG A 314 -5.54 -17.18 -17.95
C ARG A 314 -4.67 -17.90 -16.93
N TRP A 315 -4.15 -17.16 -15.95
CA TRP A 315 -3.14 -17.65 -15.03
C TRP A 315 -3.74 -17.95 -13.65
N HIS A 316 -3.04 -18.80 -12.89
CA HIS A 316 -3.39 -19.06 -11.49
C HIS A 316 -3.22 -17.76 -10.66
N PRO A 317 -4.09 -17.48 -9.66
CA PRO A 317 -4.02 -16.24 -8.87
C PRO A 317 -2.64 -15.96 -8.27
N GLY A 318 -1.93 -17.00 -7.79
CA GLY A 318 -0.57 -16.87 -7.27
C GLY A 318 0.46 -16.38 -8.31
N ALA A 319 0.32 -16.76 -9.59
CA ALA A 319 1.19 -16.28 -10.66
C ALA A 319 0.93 -14.79 -10.97
N VAL A 320 -0.33 -14.36 -10.92
CA VAL A 320 -0.69 -12.94 -11.07
C VAL A 320 -0.21 -12.12 -9.87
N ALA A 321 -0.27 -12.68 -8.66
CA ALA A 321 0.28 -12.08 -7.46
C ALA A 321 1.79 -11.84 -7.59
N LEU A 322 2.52 -12.84 -8.09
CA LEU A 322 3.95 -12.72 -8.37
C LEU A 322 4.20 -11.64 -9.43
N LEU A 323 3.43 -11.61 -10.52
CA LEU A 323 3.54 -10.57 -11.54
C LEU A 323 3.34 -9.17 -10.94
N ALA A 324 2.29 -8.97 -10.12
CA ALA A 324 2.04 -7.70 -9.44
C ALA A 324 3.19 -7.34 -8.48
N ALA A 325 3.71 -8.30 -7.71
CA ALA A 325 4.85 -8.08 -6.81
C ALA A 325 6.13 -7.70 -7.57
N THR A 326 6.43 -8.38 -8.69
CA THR A 326 7.57 -8.03 -9.55
C THR A 326 7.43 -6.64 -10.15
N TRP A 327 6.21 -6.23 -10.49
CA TRP A 327 5.93 -4.88 -10.98
C TRP A 327 6.19 -3.82 -9.91
N VAL A 328 5.67 -4.04 -8.70
CA VAL A 328 5.88 -3.15 -7.55
C VAL A 328 7.38 -3.01 -7.26
N ALA A 329 8.12 -4.12 -7.27
CA ALA A 329 9.58 -4.11 -7.10
C ALA A 329 10.30 -3.37 -8.24
N ALA A 330 9.86 -3.56 -9.49
CA ALA A 330 10.44 -2.88 -10.65
C ALA A 330 10.21 -1.37 -10.61
N VAL A 331 9.02 -0.91 -10.16
CA VAL A 331 8.72 0.52 -9.98
C VAL A 331 9.58 1.12 -8.87
N ALA A 332 9.72 0.44 -7.74
CA ALA A 332 10.59 0.88 -6.65
C ALA A 332 12.06 0.96 -7.10
N LEU A 333 12.54 -0.06 -7.82
CA LEU A 333 13.90 -0.08 -8.38
C LEU A 333 14.11 1.03 -9.42
N LEU A 334 13.15 1.25 -10.33
CA LEU A 334 13.21 2.32 -11.31
C LEU A 334 13.28 3.70 -10.64
N SER A 335 12.40 3.94 -9.66
CA SER A 335 12.40 5.17 -8.86
C SER A 335 13.76 5.38 -8.17
N TRP A 336 14.31 4.33 -7.55
CA TRP A 336 15.63 4.36 -6.92
C TRP A 336 16.76 4.67 -7.91
N LEU A 337 16.78 4.00 -9.07
CA LEU A 337 17.82 4.21 -10.08
C LEU A 337 17.77 5.62 -10.67
N LEU A 338 16.57 6.14 -10.94
CA LEU A 338 16.36 7.52 -11.38
C LEU A 338 16.80 8.53 -10.32
N PHE A 339 16.52 8.25 -9.05
CA PHE A 339 16.90 9.12 -7.93
C PHE A 339 18.42 9.23 -7.79
N VAL A 340 19.13 8.09 -7.81
CA VAL A 340 20.58 8.04 -7.56
C VAL A 340 21.40 8.48 -8.78
N HIS A 341 21.02 8.07 -9.99
CA HIS A 341 21.89 8.26 -11.18
C HIS A 341 21.43 9.40 -12.10
N ALA A 342 20.12 9.70 -12.13
CA ALA A 342 19.56 10.69 -13.04
C ALA A 342 19.13 11.98 -12.34
N HIS A 343 19.23 12.03 -11.00
CA HIS A 343 18.70 13.13 -10.18
C HIS A 343 17.21 13.41 -10.44
N LEU A 344 16.45 12.36 -10.73
CA LEU A 344 15.02 12.42 -11.03
C LEU A 344 14.21 11.71 -9.94
N TRP A 345 13.22 12.41 -9.39
CA TRP A 345 12.29 11.86 -8.43
C TRP A 345 11.02 11.39 -9.15
N LEU A 346 10.87 10.06 -9.25
CA LEU A 346 9.62 9.38 -9.60
C LEU A 346 8.96 8.90 -8.30
N PRO A 347 7.88 9.55 -7.83
CA PRO A 347 7.18 9.12 -6.63
C PRO A 347 6.61 7.70 -6.82
N PRO A 348 7.12 6.68 -6.10
CA PRO A 348 6.81 5.29 -6.43
C PRO A 348 5.47 4.83 -5.82
N LEU A 349 5.00 5.50 -4.76
CA LEU A 349 3.85 5.09 -3.98
C LEU A 349 2.57 4.97 -4.82
N SER A 350 2.31 5.95 -5.68
CA SER A 350 1.13 6.00 -6.54
C SER A 350 1.02 4.83 -7.53
N PRO A 351 2.00 4.59 -8.41
CA PRO A 351 1.96 3.42 -9.29
C PRO A 351 1.99 2.08 -8.53
N MET A 352 2.69 1.97 -7.40
CA MET A 352 2.71 0.74 -6.59
C MET A 352 1.33 0.42 -5.99
N ALA A 353 0.68 1.41 -5.37
CA ALA A 353 -0.64 1.25 -4.78
C ALA A 353 -1.73 0.98 -5.82
N ALA A 354 -1.64 1.60 -6.99
CA ALA A 354 -2.52 1.34 -8.12
C ALA A 354 -2.45 -0.15 -8.55
N VAL A 355 -1.24 -0.70 -8.68
CA VAL A 355 -1.01 -2.11 -9.01
C VAL A 355 -1.56 -3.04 -7.93
N LEU A 356 -1.30 -2.73 -6.65
CA LEU A 356 -1.80 -3.52 -5.53
C LEU A 356 -3.34 -3.52 -5.47
N SER A 357 -3.97 -2.34 -5.62
CA SER A 357 -5.43 -2.19 -5.65
C SER A 357 -6.04 -2.96 -6.81
N MET A 358 -5.46 -2.88 -8.00
CA MET A 358 -5.91 -3.63 -9.17
C MET A 358 -5.78 -5.15 -8.99
N TYR A 359 -4.67 -5.62 -8.42
CA TYR A 359 -4.50 -7.04 -8.09
C TYR A 359 -5.58 -7.48 -7.08
N ILE A 360 -5.79 -6.75 -5.98
CA ILE A 360 -6.83 -7.07 -4.99
C ILE A 360 -8.22 -7.09 -5.64
N ALA A 361 -8.58 -6.07 -6.42
CA ALA A 361 -9.88 -5.98 -7.08
C ALA A 361 -10.12 -7.14 -8.04
N THR A 362 -9.14 -7.47 -8.89
CA THR A 362 -9.26 -8.59 -9.84
C THR A 362 -9.27 -9.95 -9.13
N ALA A 363 -8.49 -10.12 -8.05
CA ALA A 363 -8.49 -11.32 -7.22
C ALA A 363 -9.83 -11.54 -6.51
N LEU A 364 -10.46 -10.49 -5.98
CA LEU A 364 -11.79 -10.56 -5.35
C LEU A 364 -12.86 -11.03 -6.36
N VAL A 365 -12.85 -10.48 -7.58
CA VAL A 365 -13.75 -10.91 -8.66
C VAL A 365 -13.50 -12.38 -9.04
N ALA A 366 -12.23 -12.76 -9.21
CA ALA A 366 -11.86 -14.14 -9.52
C ALA A 366 -12.30 -15.12 -8.42
N TYR A 367 -12.12 -14.75 -7.15
CA TYR A 367 -12.55 -15.52 -5.99
C TYR A 367 -14.08 -15.67 -5.93
N ALA A 368 -14.83 -14.59 -6.17
CA ALA A 368 -16.29 -14.64 -6.22
C ALA A 368 -16.79 -15.62 -7.28
N PHE A 369 -16.17 -15.62 -8.47
CA PHE A 369 -16.49 -16.58 -9.52
C PHE A 369 -16.12 -18.03 -9.14
N ALA A 370 -14.95 -18.24 -8.53
CA ALA A 370 -14.54 -19.56 -8.06
C ALA A 370 -15.52 -20.11 -7.03
N ARG A 371 -15.96 -19.26 -6.08
CA ARG A 371 -16.94 -19.62 -5.06
C ARG A 371 -18.31 -19.92 -5.65
N GLN A 372 -18.78 -19.15 -6.62
CA GLN A 372 -20.07 -19.38 -7.28
C GLN A 372 -20.07 -20.70 -8.05
N ARG A 373 -18.98 -21.03 -8.75
CA ARG A 373 -18.83 -22.33 -9.41
C ARG A 373 -18.84 -23.48 -8.42
N ALA A 374 -18.07 -23.39 -7.34
CA ALA A 374 -18.02 -24.43 -6.31
C ALA A 374 -19.42 -24.69 -5.72
N ARG A 375 -20.20 -23.63 -5.46
CA ARG A 375 -21.60 -23.74 -5.01
C ARG A 375 -22.51 -24.38 -6.05
N ALA A 376 -22.40 -23.97 -7.32
CA ALA A 376 -23.21 -24.53 -8.40
C ALA A 376 -22.90 -26.02 -8.63
N THR A 377 -21.63 -26.39 -8.61
CA THR A 377 -21.19 -27.79 -8.69
C THR A 377 -21.73 -28.60 -7.52
N ARG A 378 -21.60 -28.12 -6.27
CA ARG A 378 -22.15 -28.78 -5.09
C ARG A 378 -23.67 -28.95 -5.16
N ALA A 379 -24.38 -27.92 -5.62
CA ALA A 379 -25.84 -27.97 -5.80
C ALA A 379 -26.27 -29.00 -6.85
N MET A 380 -25.52 -29.16 -7.94
CA MET A 380 -25.77 -30.20 -8.94
C MET A 380 -25.56 -31.61 -8.36
N PHE A 381 -24.51 -31.83 -7.56
CA PHE A 381 -24.28 -33.14 -6.92
C PHE A 381 -25.33 -33.48 -5.84
N SER A 382 -25.86 -32.48 -5.13
CA SER A 382 -26.95 -32.65 -4.16
C SER A 382 -28.28 -33.13 -4.76
N GLN A 383 -28.45 -33.05 -6.08
CA GLN A 383 -29.63 -33.59 -6.76
C GLN A 383 -29.55 -35.11 -7.01
N TYR A 384 -28.35 -35.69 -6.96
CA TYR A 384 -28.12 -37.11 -7.21
C TYR A 384 -27.76 -37.90 -5.95
N VAL A 385 -27.31 -37.21 -4.89
CA VAL A 385 -26.88 -37.81 -3.63
C VAL A 385 -27.30 -36.89 -2.48
N PRO A 386 -27.95 -37.39 -1.41
CA PRO A 386 -28.33 -36.59 -0.24
C PRO A 386 -27.15 -35.75 0.29
N ALA A 387 -27.40 -34.49 0.65
CA ALA A 387 -26.35 -33.53 1.00
C ALA A 387 -25.46 -33.97 2.17
N GLU A 388 -25.99 -34.81 3.06
CA GLU A 388 -25.28 -35.41 4.19
C GLU A 388 -24.23 -36.43 3.73
N VAL A 389 -24.56 -37.27 2.75
CA VAL A 389 -23.63 -38.24 2.15
C VAL A 389 -22.51 -37.51 1.41
N VAL A 390 -22.81 -36.48 0.61
CA VAL A 390 -21.79 -35.66 -0.07
C VAL A 390 -20.84 -34.99 0.93
N SER A 391 -21.38 -34.46 2.03
CA SER A 391 -20.58 -33.76 3.04
C SER A 391 -19.66 -34.72 3.79
N ARG A 392 -20.12 -35.95 4.07
CA ARG A 392 -19.31 -37.00 4.70
C ARG A 392 -18.25 -37.57 3.74
N LEU A 393 -18.56 -37.69 2.44
CA LEU A 393 -17.60 -38.11 1.41
C LEU A 393 -16.45 -37.10 1.21
N ILE A 394 -16.72 -35.80 1.40
CA ILE A 394 -15.67 -34.76 1.38
C ILE A 394 -14.81 -34.84 2.65
N ALA A 395 -15.40 -35.12 3.81
CA ALA A 395 -14.70 -35.24 5.08
C ALA A 395 -13.85 -36.52 5.18
N GLU A 396 -14.35 -37.64 4.65
CA GLU A 396 -13.72 -38.95 4.69
C GLU A 396 -13.69 -39.61 3.30
N PRO A 397 -12.74 -39.24 2.43
CA PRO A 397 -12.64 -39.75 1.06
C PRO A 397 -12.44 -41.28 0.96
N GLN A 398 -12.10 -41.94 2.08
CA GLN A 398 -11.83 -43.37 2.15
C GLN A 398 -13.12 -44.22 2.03
N LEU A 399 -14.29 -43.64 2.27
CA LEU A 399 -15.60 -44.28 2.10
C LEU A 399 -15.98 -44.54 0.63
N LEU A 400 -15.23 -44.00 -0.35
CA LEU A 400 -15.43 -44.22 -1.79
C LEU A 400 -14.83 -45.54 -2.32
N ARG A 401 -14.21 -46.35 -1.47
CA ARG A 401 -13.65 -47.64 -1.92
C ARG A 401 -14.77 -48.62 -2.28
N LEU A 402 -14.55 -49.38 -3.34
CA LEU A 402 -15.37 -50.54 -3.68
C LEU A 402 -15.33 -51.53 -2.51
N GLY A 403 -16.50 -52.02 -2.12
CA GLY A 403 -16.67 -52.83 -0.92
C GLY A 403 -17.87 -52.37 -0.11
N GLY A 404 -18.29 -53.22 0.81
CA GLY A 404 -19.38 -52.93 1.71
C GLY A 404 -19.19 -53.65 3.03
N GLU A 405 -19.93 -53.22 4.02
CA GLU A 405 -19.94 -53.79 5.35
C GLU A 405 -21.20 -54.60 5.57
N SER A 406 -21.06 -55.77 6.19
CA SER A 406 -22.20 -56.60 6.56
C SER A 406 -22.89 -55.98 7.77
N ARG A 407 -24.07 -55.40 7.55
CA ARG A 407 -24.89 -54.75 8.57
C ARG A 407 -26.29 -55.31 8.58
N GLU A 408 -26.89 -55.28 9.75
CA GLU A 408 -28.34 -55.48 9.89
C GLU A 408 -29.03 -54.16 9.56
N VAL A 409 -29.96 -54.21 8.61
CA VAL A 409 -30.72 -53.05 8.15
C VAL A 409 -32.17 -53.45 8.02
N THR A 410 -33.06 -52.46 8.02
CA THR A 410 -34.46 -52.67 7.59
C THR A 410 -34.64 -52.13 6.19
N LEU A 411 -35.08 -52.98 5.28
CA LEU A 411 -35.35 -52.70 3.89
C LEU A 411 -36.85 -52.43 3.72
N LEU A 412 -37.16 -51.50 2.82
CA LEU A 412 -38.52 -51.17 2.41
C LEU A 412 -38.58 -51.14 0.89
N PHE A 413 -39.48 -51.91 0.32
CA PHE A 413 -39.88 -51.81 -1.08
C PHE A 413 -41.30 -51.30 -1.17
N THR A 414 -41.53 -50.35 -2.06
CA THR A 414 -42.88 -49.99 -2.49
C THR A 414 -43.11 -50.48 -3.91
N ASP A 415 -44.36 -50.68 -4.27
CA ASP A 415 -44.79 -51.03 -5.62
C ASP A 415 -46.22 -50.53 -5.85
N LEU A 416 -46.55 -50.09 -7.08
CA LEU A 416 -47.90 -49.63 -7.39
C LEU A 416 -48.76 -50.79 -7.89
N ALA A 417 -49.87 -51.05 -7.20
CA ALA A 417 -50.78 -52.12 -7.54
C ALA A 417 -51.39 -51.89 -8.95
N GLY A 418 -51.16 -52.84 -9.85
CA GLY A 418 -51.68 -52.81 -11.22
C GLY A 418 -50.96 -51.80 -12.14
N PHE A 419 -49.74 -51.37 -11.80
CA PHE A 419 -49.01 -50.37 -12.57
C PHE A 419 -48.78 -50.77 -14.02
N THR A 420 -48.47 -52.03 -14.33
CA THR A 420 -48.28 -52.49 -15.71
C THR A 420 -49.49 -52.17 -16.59
N THR A 421 -50.70 -52.52 -16.12
CA THR A 421 -51.96 -52.24 -16.82
C THR A 421 -52.25 -50.74 -16.90
N LEU A 422 -51.85 -49.96 -15.89
CA LEU A 422 -51.97 -48.50 -15.91
C LEU A 422 -51.02 -47.87 -16.95
N SER A 423 -49.77 -48.33 -17.00
CA SER A 423 -48.73 -47.82 -17.91
C SER A 423 -49.04 -48.09 -19.38
N GLU A 424 -49.76 -49.18 -19.70
CA GLU A 424 -50.24 -49.47 -21.05
C GLU A 424 -51.34 -48.51 -21.52
N ARG A 425 -52.04 -47.83 -20.60
CA ARG A 425 -53.15 -46.92 -20.89
C ARG A 425 -52.75 -45.45 -20.83
N LEU A 426 -51.67 -45.13 -20.13
CA LEU A 426 -51.14 -43.79 -19.98
C LEU A 426 -50.15 -43.46 -21.10
N SER A 427 -50.07 -42.19 -21.49
CA SER A 427 -48.95 -41.74 -22.33
C SER A 427 -47.64 -41.81 -21.55
N ALA A 428 -46.50 -41.76 -22.27
CA ALA A 428 -45.19 -41.71 -21.63
C ALA A 428 -45.04 -40.47 -20.73
N GLU A 429 -45.54 -39.31 -21.18
CA GLU A 429 -45.55 -38.07 -20.43
C GLU A 429 -46.41 -38.16 -19.18
N GLN A 430 -47.61 -38.73 -19.28
CA GLN A 430 -48.51 -38.92 -18.14
C GLN A 430 -47.93 -39.92 -17.14
N THR A 431 -47.23 -40.95 -17.61
CA THR A 431 -46.55 -41.93 -16.76
C THR A 431 -45.40 -41.27 -16.00
N VAL A 432 -44.59 -40.45 -16.67
CA VAL A 432 -43.51 -39.69 -16.02
C VAL A 432 -44.06 -38.67 -15.02
N GLU A 433 -45.15 -37.97 -15.34
CA GLU A 433 -45.79 -37.04 -14.40
C GLU A 433 -46.32 -37.77 -13.15
N LEU A 434 -47.02 -38.88 -13.34
CA LEU A 434 -47.54 -39.69 -12.23
C LEU A 434 -46.43 -40.21 -11.34
N LEU A 435 -45.37 -40.82 -11.92
CA LEU A 435 -44.22 -41.31 -11.17
C LEU A 435 -43.48 -40.16 -10.47
N GLY A 436 -43.35 -39.01 -11.12
CA GLY A 436 -42.74 -37.81 -10.54
C GLY A 436 -43.50 -37.32 -9.30
N LEU A 437 -44.83 -37.25 -9.37
CA LEU A 437 -45.69 -36.88 -8.24
C LEU A 437 -45.64 -37.93 -7.12
N TYR A 438 -45.64 -39.21 -7.49
CA TYR A 438 -45.53 -40.32 -6.54
C TYR A 438 -44.21 -40.31 -5.78
N PHE A 439 -43.07 -40.31 -6.47
CA PHE A 439 -41.76 -40.26 -5.82
C PHE A 439 -41.55 -38.95 -5.07
N GLY A 440 -42.07 -37.84 -5.58
CA GLY A 440 -42.03 -36.54 -4.91
C GLY A 440 -42.78 -36.52 -3.58
N ALA A 441 -43.86 -37.30 -3.44
CA ALA A 441 -44.60 -37.43 -2.19
C ALA A 441 -43.95 -38.44 -1.22
N MET A 442 -43.39 -39.54 -1.72
CA MET A 442 -42.86 -40.61 -0.87
C MET A 442 -41.43 -40.37 -0.39
N ALA A 443 -40.56 -39.82 -1.24
CA ALA A 443 -39.14 -39.63 -0.92
C ALA A 443 -38.91 -38.76 0.34
N PRO A 444 -39.62 -37.63 0.56
CA PRO A 444 -39.44 -36.84 1.78
C PRO A 444 -39.77 -37.62 3.07
N LEU A 445 -40.70 -38.56 3.02
CA LEU A 445 -41.11 -39.36 4.18
C LEU A 445 -40.04 -40.39 4.59
N VAL A 446 -39.32 -40.95 3.61
CA VAL A 446 -38.13 -41.78 3.86
C VAL A 446 -37.07 -40.97 4.60
N HIS A 447 -36.72 -39.80 4.06
CA HIS A 447 -35.68 -38.95 4.67
C HIS A 447 -36.09 -38.42 6.04
N ALA A 448 -37.37 -38.08 6.26
CA ALA A 448 -37.89 -37.59 7.55
C ALA A 448 -37.81 -38.62 8.68
N THR A 449 -37.59 -39.90 8.34
CA THR A 449 -37.41 -40.99 9.30
C THR A 449 -35.98 -41.53 9.30
N GLY A 450 -35.02 -40.83 8.68
CA GLY A 450 -33.61 -41.24 8.66
C GLY A 450 -33.28 -42.36 7.65
N GLY A 451 -34.18 -42.64 6.70
CA GLY A 451 -33.97 -43.66 5.68
C GLY A 451 -33.12 -43.15 4.51
N THR A 452 -32.39 -44.07 3.89
CA THR A 452 -31.62 -43.83 2.66
C THR A 452 -32.36 -44.46 1.49
N ILE A 453 -32.69 -43.67 0.45
CA ILE A 453 -33.23 -44.22 -0.82
C ILE A 453 -32.08 -44.82 -1.60
N ASP A 454 -32.18 -46.09 -1.95
CA ASP A 454 -31.20 -46.78 -2.80
C ASP A 454 -31.43 -46.41 -4.26
N LYS A 455 -32.62 -46.73 -4.78
CA LYS A 455 -32.98 -46.51 -6.19
C LYS A 455 -34.49 -46.56 -6.42
N TYR A 456 -34.89 -46.04 -7.58
CA TYR A 456 -36.21 -46.26 -8.16
C TYR A 456 -36.12 -47.37 -9.21
N ILE A 457 -37.03 -48.35 -9.15
CA ILE A 457 -37.06 -49.52 -10.03
C ILE A 457 -38.43 -49.55 -10.73
N GLY A 458 -38.56 -48.88 -11.87
CA GLY A 458 -39.87 -48.72 -12.52
C GLY A 458 -40.79 -47.86 -11.65
N ASP A 459 -41.88 -48.45 -11.16
CA ASP A 459 -42.82 -47.87 -10.19
C ASP A 459 -42.49 -48.14 -8.73
N ALA A 460 -41.46 -48.96 -8.47
CA ALA A 460 -41.02 -49.29 -7.13
C ALA A 460 -39.99 -48.30 -6.55
N LEU A 461 -40.08 -48.06 -5.25
CA LEU A 461 -39.08 -47.33 -4.46
C LEU A 461 -38.40 -48.31 -3.50
N MET A 462 -37.07 -48.39 -3.56
CA MET A 462 -36.26 -49.15 -2.61
C MET A 462 -35.55 -48.20 -1.63
N ALA A 463 -35.72 -48.43 -0.33
CA ALA A 463 -35.04 -47.69 0.73
C ALA A 463 -34.58 -48.62 1.85
N PHE A 464 -33.61 -48.16 2.65
CA PHE A 464 -33.16 -48.87 3.85
C PHE A 464 -32.80 -47.94 5.01
N TRP A 465 -32.87 -48.47 6.23
CA TRP A 465 -32.49 -47.80 7.48
C TRP A 465 -31.40 -48.62 8.19
N GLY A 466 -30.53 -47.94 8.95
CA GLY A 466 -29.36 -48.56 9.60
C GLY A 466 -28.05 -48.45 8.82
N ALA A 467 -28.06 -47.76 7.67
CA ALA A 467 -26.88 -47.38 6.91
C ALA A 467 -27.13 -46.10 6.09
N PRO A 468 -26.12 -45.24 5.82
CA PRO A 468 -24.71 -45.31 6.28
C PRO A 468 -24.51 -44.84 7.73
N LEU A 469 -25.56 -44.36 8.39
CA LEU A 469 -25.54 -43.99 9.79
C LEU A 469 -26.09 -45.14 10.63
N ASP A 470 -25.48 -45.36 11.79
CA ASP A 470 -25.97 -46.35 12.75
C ASP A 470 -27.31 -45.86 13.31
N ASP A 471 -28.32 -46.72 13.22
CA ASP A 471 -29.66 -46.44 13.72
C ASP A 471 -30.16 -47.66 14.49
N PRO A 472 -30.04 -47.69 15.84
CA PRO A 472 -30.51 -48.80 16.66
C PRO A 472 -32.03 -49.05 16.55
N GLN A 473 -32.80 -48.08 16.04
CA GLN A 473 -34.25 -48.12 15.88
C GLN A 473 -34.67 -48.23 14.40
N HIS A 474 -33.77 -48.69 13.53
CA HIS A 474 -33.96 -48.77 12.08
C HIS A 474 -35.28 -49.46 11.67
N ALA A 475 -35.70 -50.50 12.38
CA ALA A 475 -36.96 -51.19 12.12
C ALA A 475 -38.20 -50.34 12.45
N GLU A 476 -38.19 -49.63 13.58
CA GLU A 476 -39.28 -48.74 13.99
C GLU A 476 -39.41 -47.57 13.01
N HIS A 477 -38.29 -46.98 12.61
CA HIS A 477 -38.25 -45.88 11.66
C HIS A 477 -38.77 -46.28 10.27
N ALA A 478 -38.39 -47.46 9.77
CA ALA A 478 -38.90 -47.98 8.50
C ALA A 478 -40.43 -48.22 8.54
N VAL A 479 -40.96 -48.80 9.63
CA VAL A 479 -42.41 -49.01 9.78
C VAL A 479 -43.14 -47.67 9.90
N ARG A 480 -42.57 -46.70 10.62
CA ARG A 480 -43.13 -45.35 10.72
C ARG A 480 -43.16 -44.65 9.35
N ALA A 481 -42.13 -44.85 8.53
CA ALA A 481 -42.11 -44.38 7.15
C ALA A 481 -43.21 -45.03 6.32
N ALA A 482 -43.35 -46.36 6.39
CA ALA A 482 -44.38 -47.12 5.68
C ALA A 482 -45.81 -46.64 6.04
N VAL A 483 -46.08 -46.40 7.33
CA VAL A 483 -47.37 -45.88 7.79
C VAL A 483 -47.60 -44.45 7.29
N ALA A 484 -46.57 -43.60 7.33
CA ALA A 484 -46.67 -42.23 6.83
C ALA A 484 -46.94 -42.20 5.31
N MET A 485 -46.25 -43.06 4.56
CA MET A 485 -46.43 -43.25 3.12
C MET A 485 -47.87 -43.68 2.79
N GLN A 486 -48.41 -44.68 3.49
CA GLN A 486 -49.80 -45.11 3.30
C GLN A 486 -50.80 -44.00 3.60
N ARG A 487 -50.57 -43.19 4.65
CA ARG A 487 -51.44 -42.03 4.96
C ARG A 487 -51.36 -40.94 3.90
N ALA A 488 -50.19 -40.71 3.30
CA ALA A 488 -49.98 -39.71 2.26
C ALA A 488 -50.69 -40.05 0.93
N MET A 489 -51.05 -41.33 0.71
CA MET A 489 -51.72 -41.77 -0.53
C MET A 489 -53.06 -41.09 -0.79
N GLY A 490 -53.83 -40.75 0.24
CA GLY A 490 -55.11 -40.05 0.08
C GLY A 490 -54.94 -38.71 -0.63
N ALA A 491 -54.11 -37.83 -0.06
CA ALA A 491 -53.82 -36.52 -0.63
C ALA A 491 -53.15 -36.61 -2.01
N LEU A 492 -52.30 -37.60 -2.24
CA LEU A 492 -51.70 -37.84 -3.56
C LEU A 492 -52.74 -38.26 -4.60
N CYS A 493 -53.69 -39.13 -4.25
CA CYS A 493 -54.75 -39.52 -5.17
C CYS A 493 -55.66 -38.34 -5.51
N ASP A 494 -55.99 -37.48 -4.52
CA ASP A 494 -56.76 -36.26 -4.77
C ASP A 494 -56.01 -35.33 -5.74
N GLU A 495 -54.69 -35.20 -5.60
CA GLU A 495 -53.84 -34.43 -6.53
C GLU A 495 -53.86 -35.00 -7.96
N LEU A 496 -53.71 -36.32 -8.08
CA LEU A 496 -53.72 -37.02 -9.36
C LEU A 496 -55.06 -36.83 -10.07
N GLU A 497 -56.19 -37.00 -9.36
CA GLU A 497 -57.53 -36.80 -9.92
C GLU A 497 -57.73 -35.36 -10.42
N ARG A 498 -57.27 -34.35 -9.67
CA ARG A 498 -57.33 -32.93 -10.10
C ARG A 498 -56.55 -32.66 -11.39
N ARG A 499 -55.55 -33.48 -11.70
CA ARG A 499 -54.74 -33.40 -12.92
C ARG A 499 -55.23 -34.32 -14.04
N GLY A 500 -56.34 -35.03 -13.82
CA GLY A 500 -56.88 -35.99 -14.78
C GLY A 500 -56.08 -37.30 -14.87
N LEU A 501 -55.26 -37.61 -13.85
CA LEU A 501 -54.50 -38.85 -13.74
C LEU A 501 -55.28 -39.88 -12.91
N PRO A 502 -55.08 -41.19 -13.16
CA PRO A 502 -55.81 -42.25 -12.46
C PRO A 502 -55.38 -42.37 -10.99
N ARG A 503 -56.30 -42.84 -10.14
CA ARG A 503 -55.97 -43.23 -8.78
C ARG A 503 -55.00 -44.41 -8.78
N ILE A 504 -54.12 -44.42 -7.79
CA ILE A 504 -53.11 -45.47 -7.60
C ILE A 504 -53.21 -46.02 -6.17
N ALA A 505 -52.79 -47.27 -6.00
CA ALA A 505 -52.68 -47.91 -4.69
C ALA A 505 -51.25 -48.43 -4.53
N MET A 506 -50.68 -48.23 -3.34
CA MET A 506 -49.30 -48.61 -3.04
C MET A 506 -49.27 -49.83 -2.13
N ARG A 507 -48.42 -50.79 -2.50
CA ARG A 507 -48.04 -51.93 -1.69
C ARG A 507 -46.68 -51.63 -1.06
N ILE A 508 -46.48 -52.07 0.18
CA ILE A 508 -45.22 -51.88 0.89
C ILE A 508 -44.79 -53.23 1.48
N GLY A 509 -43.58 -53.66 1.14
CA GLY A 509 -42.87 -54.75 1.79
C GLY A 509 -41.80 -54.18 2.73
N VAL A 510 -41.67 -54.77 3.92
CA VAL A 510 -40.68 -54.37 4.92
C VAL A 510 -40.05 -55.63 5.50
N HIS A 511 -38.72 -55.70 5.49
CA HIS A 511 -38.00 -56.83 6.07
C HIS A 511 -36.70 -56.35 6.72
N SER A 512 -36.37 -56.92 7.88
CA SER A 512 -35.09 -56.66 8.55
C SER A 512 -34.20 -57.87 8.41
N GLY A 513 -32.95 -57.64 8.02
CA GLY A 513 -31.99 -58.72 7.87
C GLY A 513 -30.58 -58.22 7.61
N ARG A 514 -29.63 -59.14 7.64
CA ARG A 514 -28.23 -58.85 7.37
C ARG A 514 -28.00 -58.74 5.87
N VAL A 515 -27.47 -57.61 5.43
CA VAL A 515 -27.04 -57.36 4.05
C VAL A 515 -25.65 -56.75 4.03
N VAL A 516 -25.01 -56.76 2.88
CA VAL A 516 -23.81 -55.97 2.62
C VAL A 516 -24.25 -54.63 2.06
N VAL A 517 -23.98 -53.54 2.78
CA VAL A 517 -24.24 -52.17 2.29
C VAL A 517 -22.91 -51.52 1.92
N GLY A 518 -22.82 -50.96 0.72
CA GLY A 518 -21.62 -50.27 0.28
C GLY A 518 -21.62 -49.90 -1.19
N ASN A 519 -20.46 -49.49 -1.70
CA ASN A 519 -20.29 -49.17 -3.11
C ASN A 519 -20.09 -50.47 -3.89
N VAL A 520 -21.10 -50.86 -4.67
CA VAL A 520 -21.06 -52.07 -5.49
C VAL A 520 -21.12 -51.70 -6.97
N GLY A 521 -20.28 -52.35 -7.78
CA GLY A 521 -20.20 -52.16 -9.23
C GLY A 521 -18.79 -52.43 -9.76
N SER A 522 -18.45 -51.81 -10.89
CA SER A 522 -17.10 -51.83 -11.46
C SER A 522 -16.32 -50.57 -11.07
N ALA A 523 -15.02 -50.54 -11.37
CA ALA A 523 -14.17 -49.36 -11.14
C ALA A 523 -14.66 -48.09 -11.87
N GLU A 524 -15.40 -48.26 -12.97
CA GLU A 524 -15.92 -47.16 -13.79
C GLU A 524 -17.37 -46.79 -13.46
N ARG A 525 -18.13 -47.70 -12.84
CA ARG A 525 -19.54 -47.49 -12.49
C ARG A 525 -19.92 -48.28 -11.24
N PHE A 526 -20.15 -47.56 -10.15
CA PHE A 526 -20.61 -48.11 -8.88
C PHE A 526 -21.77 -47.31 -8.32
N SER A 527 -22.60 -47.95 -7.50
CA SER A 527 -23.70 -47.33 -6.76
C SER A 527 -23.64 -47.77 -5.31
N TYR A 528 -23.98 -46.87 -4.39
CA TYR A 528 -24.16 -47.22 -2.97
C TYR A 528 -25.48 -47.96 -2.81
N THR A 529 -25.44 -49.26 -2.52
CA THR A 529 -26.62 -50.14 -2.54
C THR A 529 -26.50 -51.25 -1.49
N ALA A 530 -27.63 -51.86 -1.14
CA ALA A 530 -27.69 -53.03 -0.26
C ALA A 530 -27.78 -54.33 -1.08
N ILE A 531 -26.98 -55.34 -0.73
CA ILE A 531 -26.98 -56.66 -1.38
C ILE A 531 -27.04 -57.76 -0.32
N GLY A 532 -28.01 -58.65 -0.46
CA GLY A 532 -28.16 -59.83 0.40
C GLY A 532 -29.52 -60.48 0.20
N ASP A 533 -29.68 -61.67 0.77
CA ASP A 533 -30.93 -62.43 0.66
C ASP A 533 -32.14 -61.67 1.26
N ALA A 534 -31.89 -60.91 2.33
CA ALA A 534 -32.91 -60.04 2.95
C ALA A 534 -33.48 -58.98 2.00
N VAL A 535 -32.75 -58.57 0.95
CA VAL A 535 -33.24 -57.64 -0.08
C VAL A 535 -34.32 -58.30 -0.95
N ASN A 536 -34.19 -59.60 -1.25
CA ASN A 536 -35.16 -60.33 -2.06
C ASN A 536 -36.42 -60.71 -1.28
N LEU A 537 -36.31 -60.81 0.05
CA LEU A 537 -37.43 -61.14 0.95
C LEU A 537 -38.29 -59.92 1.31
N ALA A 538 -37.69 -58.72 1.30
CA ALA A 538 -38.35 -57.43 1.49
C ALA A 538 -39.27 -57.11 0.30
#